data_AF-A0A9D1SDT0-F1
#
_entry.id   AF-A0A9D1SDT0-F1
#
_cell.length_a   1.000
_cell.length_b   1.000
_cell.length_c   1.000
_cell.angle_alpha   90.00
_cell.angle_beta   90.00
_cell.angle_gamma   90.00
#
_symmetry.space_group_name_H-M   'P 1'
#
loop_
_entity.id
_entity.type
_entity.pdbx_description
1 polymer ?
#
loop_
_entity_poly.entity_id
_entity_poly.type
_entity_poly.pdbx_seq_one_letter_code
_entity_poly.pdbx_strand_id
1 'polypeptide(L)'
;MKKAKKYDVEGAVLTIPLRYDENAGRYMEVYPDFIKDPVYTPEGHPIMLTLEDACAFGEKKNANEPLVDCGSCRFYRQMQNTLIGVCGCEKKRTNIME
;
A
#
# COMPACT_ATOMS: atom_id res chain seq x y z
N MET A 1 10.77 8.96 22.72
CA MET A 1 9.50 8.85 21.96
C MET A 1 9.79 8.16 20.64
N LYS A 2 9.02 7.12 20.27
CA LYS A 2 9.11 6.55 18.92
C LYS A 2 8.49 7.55 17.94
N LYS A 3 9.22 7.96 16.91
CA LYS A 3 8.67 8.82 15.84
C LYS A 3 7.78 7.97 14.94
N ALA A 4 6.67 8.53 14.49
CA ALA A 4 5.74 7.88 13.57
C ALA A 4 5.06 8.94 12.70
N LYS A 5 4.60 8.54 11.52
CA LYS A 5 3.81 9.35 10.60
C LYS A 5 2.43 8.75 10.45
N LYS A 6 1.40 9.59 10.45
CA LYS A 6 0.01 9.17 10.24
C LYS A 6 -0.37 9.41 8.78
N TYR A 7 -1.08 8.45 8.20
CA TYR A 7 -1.64 8.53 6.87
C TYR A 7 -3.13 8.25 6.94
N ASP A 8 -3.93 9.07 6.28
CA ASP A 8 -5.32 8.76 5.97
C ASP A 8 -5.35 8.21 4.53
N VAL A 9 -5.72 6.94 4.41
CA VAL A 9 -5.77 6.22 3.14
C VAL A 9 -7.22 5.83 2.89
N GLU A 10 -7.92 6.67 2.14
CA GLU A 10 -9.34 6.50 1.81
C GLU A 10 -10.20 6.22 3.07
N GLY A 11 -9.95 6.91 4.19
CA GLY A 11 -10.67 6.77 5.46
C GLY A 11 -10.04 5.79 6.47
N ALA A 12 -9.05 4.99 6.06
CA ALA A 12 -8.27 4.16 6.98
C ALA A 12 -7.04 4.91 7.50
N VAL A 13 -6.95 5.09 8.82
CA VAL A 13 -5.82 5.79 9.45
C VAL A 13 -4.70 4.80 9.80
N LEU A 14 -3.57 4.89 9.10
CA LEU A 14 -2.36 4.13 9.41
C LEU A 14 -1.38 4.96 10.23
N THR A 15 -0.75 4.33 11.22
CA THR A 15 0.39 4.90 11.94
C THR A 15 1.64 4.12 11.57
N ILE A 16 2.50 4.73 10.75
CA ILE A 16 3.73 4.12 10.25
C ILE A 16 4.91 4.56 11.11
N PRO A 17 5.61 3.64 11.80
CA PRO A 17 6.80 3.97 12.56
C PRO A 17 7.88 4.56 11.67
N LEU A 18 8.68 5.47 12.24
CA LEU A 18 9.88 6.01 11.61
C LEU A 18 11.13 5.48 12.31
N ARG A 19 12.11 5.05 11.53
CA ARG A 19 13.44 4.67 12.01
C ARG A 19 14.49 5.59 11.37
N TYR A 20 15.44 6.06 12.16
CA TYR A 20 16.57 6.80 11.61
C TYR A 20 17.45 5.82 10.83
N ASP A 21 17.71 6.13 9.57
CA ASP A 21 18.61 5.39 8.74
C ASP A 21 19.92 6.18 8.62
N GLU A 22 21.01 5.60 9.12
CA GLU A 22 22.31 6.27 9.20
C GLU A 22 22.90 6.53 7.81
N ASN A 23 22.67 5.62 6.85
CA ASN A 23 23.17 5.75 5.49
C ASN A 23 22.48 6.89 4.73
N ALA A 24 21.16 7.03 4.91
CA ALA A 24 20.38 8.09 4.29
C ALA A 24 20.42 9.41 5.07
N GLY A 25 20.93 9.41 6.32
CA GLY A 25 20.99 10.59 7.18
C GLY A 25 19.62 11.16 7.56
N ARG A 26 18.57 10.35 7.53
CA ARG A 26 17.18 10.80 7.78
C ARG A 26 16.31 9.71 8.38
N TYR A 27 15.17 10.13 8.94
CA TYR A 27 14.12 9.20 9.34
C TYR A 27 13.37 8.68 8.11
N MET A 28 13.19 7.37 8.03
CA MET A 28 12.44 6.70 6.97
C MET A 28 11.29 5.87 7.56
N GLU A 29 10.21 5.75 6.79
CA GLU A 29 9.09 4.88 7.10
C GLU A 29 9.51 3.41 7.22
N VAL A 30 9.01 2.75 8.27
CA VAL A 30 9.08 1.30 8.44
C VAL A 30 7.68 0.75 8.23
N TYR A 31 7.41 0.29 7.03
CA TYR A 31 6.10 -0.25 6.66
C TYR A 31 5.89 -1.64 7.27
N PRO A 32 4.66 -1.96 7.71
CA PRO A 32 4.30 -3.32 8.10
C PRO A 32 4.24 -4.23 6.88
N ASP A 33 4.23 -5.53 7.13
CA ASP A 33 3.98 -6.53 6.09
C ASP A 33 2.47 -6.58 5.79
N PHE A 34 2.04 -5.86 4.75
CA PHE A 34 0.63 -5.78 4.35
C PHE A 34 0.09 -7.07 3.72
N ILE A 35 0.95 -8.04 3.40
CA ILE A 35 0.53 -9.36 2.93
C ILE A 35 0.21 -10.25 4.11
N LYS A 36 1.07 -10.25 5.13
CA LYS A 36 0.90 -11.05 6.35
C LYS A 36 -0.18 -10.48 7.28
N ASP A 37 -0.16 -9.18 7.50
CA ASP A 37 -1.06 -8.47 8.41
C ASP A 37 -1.81 -7.38 7.62
N PRO A 38 -2.82 -7.78 6.81
CA PRO A 38 -3.46 -6.89 5.86
C PRO A 38 -4.28 -5.81 6.56
N VAL A 39 -4.22 -4.61 5.99
CA VAL A 39 -5.04 -3.47 6.40
C VAL A 39 -5.95 -3.11 5.23
N TYR A 40 -7.18 -2.72 5.53
CA TYR A 40 -8.20 -2.42 4.53
C TYR A 40 -8.78 -1.04 4.75
N THR A 41 -9.23 -0.40 3.66
CA THR A 41 -10.10 0.77 3.72
C THR A 41 -11.46 0.39 4.31
N PRO A 42 -12.28 1.33 4.82
CA PRO A 42 -13.63 1.04 5.30
C PRO A 42 -14.53 0.34 4.26
N GLU A 43 -14.28 0.59 2.96
CA GLU A 43 -15.01 -0.09 1.88
C GLU A 43 -14.53 -1.53 1.62
N GLY A 44 -13.48 -1.99 2.30
CA GLY A 44 -12.95 -3.34 2.18
C GLY A 44 -11.80 -3.49 1.18
N HIS A 45 -11.27 -2.40 0.63
CA HIS A 45 -10.15 -2.48 -0.31
C HIS A 45 -8.81 -2.64 0.43
N PRO A 46 -7.96 -3.61 0.04
CA PRO A 46 -6.66 -3.77 0.68
C PRO A 46 -5.76 -2.56 0.45
N ILE A 47 -5.02 -2.20 1.50
CA ILE A 47 -3.96 -1.20 1.48
C ILE A 47 -2.64 -1.95 1.27
N MET A 48 -1.90 -1.56 0.23
CA MET A 48 -0.69 -2.26 -0.22
C MET A 48 0.47 -1.28 -0.42
N LEU A 49 1.70 -1.78 -0.31
CA LEU A 49 2.84 -1.03 -0.82
C LEU A 49 2.85 -1.03 -2.35
N THR A 50 3.33 0.05 -2.94
CA THR A 50 3.51 0.20 -4.38
C THR A 50 4.40 -0.90 -4.95
N LEU A 51 5.35 -1.38 -4.13
CA LEU A 51 6.41 -2.32 -4.51
C LEU A 51 6.07 -3.79 -4.24
N GLU A 52 4.85 -4.10 -3.78
CA GLU A 52 4.44 -5.49 -3.61
C GLU A 52 4.31 -6.18 -4.97
N ASP A 53 4.81 -7.41 -5.09
CA ASP A 53 4.75 -8.20 -6.32
C ASP A 53 3.33 -8.26 -6.90
N ALA A 54 3.24 -8.22 -8.23
CA ALA A 54 1.97 -8.30 -8.91
C ALA A 54 1.25 -9.63 -8.60
N CYS A 55 0.03 -9.52 -8.09
CA CYS A 55 -0.77 -10.70 -7.76
C CYS A 55 -1.41 -11.35 -9.00
N ALA A 56 -1.98 -12.54 -8.83
CA ALA A 56 -2.65 -13.29 -9.89
C ALA A 56 -3.87 -12.59 -10.52
N PHE A 57 -4.42 -11.55 -9.87
CA PHE A 57 -5.51 -10.73 -10.40
C PHE A 57 -5.03 -9.40 -11.00
N GLY A 58 -3.72 -9.16 -11.02
CA GLY A 58 -3.15 -7.93 -11.55
C GLY A 58 -3.39 -7.82 -13.05
N GLU A 59 -3.60 -6.59 -13.51
CA GLU A 59 -3.75 -6.27 -14.93
C GLU A 59 -2.84 -5.09 -15.28
N LYS A 60 -2.21 -5.17 -16.46
CA LYS A 60 -1.35 -4.11 -16.98
C LYS A 60 -2.15 -2.82 -17.18
N LYS A 61 -1.54 -1.67 -16.89
CA LYS A 61 -2.07 -0.35 -17.26
C LYS A 61 -2.19 -0.19 -18.77
N ASN A 62 -1.14 -0.57 -19.48
CA ASN A 62 -1.02 -0.47 -20.94
C ASN A 62 -0.45 -1.77 -21.51
N ALA A 63 -0.79 -2.12 -22.76
CA ALA A 63 -0.34 -3.37 -23.39
C ALA A 63 1.20 -3.52 -23.42
N ASN A 64 1.91 -2.40 -23.56
CA ASN A 64 3.37 -2.34 -23.70
C ASN A 64 4.11 -2.14 -22.38
N GLU A 65 3.41 -2.12 -21.25
CA GLU A 65 4.03 -2.00 -19.92
C GLU A 65 4.09 -3.37 -19.23
N PRO A 66 5.17 -3.67 -18.49
CA PRO A 66 5.22 -4.86 -17.67
C PRO A 66 4.30 -4.73 -16.46
N LEU A 67 3.75 -5.85 -16.00
CA LEU A 67 3.06 -5.96 -14.72
C LEU A 67 4.04 -6.63 -13.74
N VAL A 68 4.69 -5.82 -12.91
CA VAL A 68 5.78 -6.24 -12.01
C VAL A 68 5.31 -6.21 -10.57
N ASP A 69 4.71 -5.10 -10.16
CA ASP A 69 4.26 -4.82 -8.80
C ASP A 69 2.87 -4.18 -8.78
N CYS A 70 2.36 -3.87 -7.58
CA CYS A 70 1.12 -3.13 -7.40
C CYS A 70 1.16 -1.78 -8.14
N GLY A 71 2.29 -1.06 -8.11
CA GLY A 71 2.48 0.22 -8.80
C GLY A 71 2.25 0.15 -10.30
N SER A 72 2.58 -0.97 -10.94
CA SER A 72 2.36 -1.24 -12.37
C SER A 72 0.94 -1.73 -12.72
N CYS A 73 0.14 -2.12 -11.72
CA CYS A 73 -1.22 -2.63 -11.91
C CYS A 73 -2.22 -1.50 -12.17
N ARG A 74 -3.14 -1.69 -13.11
CA ARG A 74 -4.21 -0.71 -13.43
C ARG A 74 -5.22 -0.48 -12.31
N PHE A 75 -5.37 -1.45 -11.41
CA PHE A 75 -6.30 -1.35 -10.28
C PHE A 75 -5.73 -0.60 -9.09
N TYR A 76 -4.42 -0.39 -9.05
CA TYR A 76 -3.76 0.21 -7.90
C TYR A 76 -3.84 1.74 -7.95
N ARG A 77 -4.38 2.31 -6.87
CA ARG A 77 -4.50 3.76 -6.68
C ARG A 77 -3.41 4.22 -5.72
N GLN A 78 -2.37 4.84 -6.29
CA GLN A 78 -1.25 5.38 -5.53
C GLN A 78 -1.68 6.60 -4.70
N MET A 79 -1.39 6.59 -3.39
CA MET A 79 -1.47 7.82 -2.59
C MET A 79 -0.21 8.66 -2.85
N GLN A 80 -0.39 9.97 -3.01
CA GLN A 80 0.72 10.89 -3.31
C GLN A 80 1.74 10.95 -2.16
N ASN A 81 3.03 11.02 -2.51
CA ASN A 81 4.15 11.23 -1.59
C ASN A 81 4.29 10.15 -0.49
N THR A 82 3.91 8.92 -0.80
CA THR A 82 4.04 7.73 0.07
C THR A 82 4.29 6.49 -0.81
N LEU A 83 4.74 5.39 -0.20
CA LEU A 83 4.82 4.07 -0.85
C LEU A 83 3.55 3.24 -0.62
N ILE A 84 2.51 3.80 -0.01
CA ILE A 84 1.24 3.13 0.25
C ILE A 84 0.20 3.55 -0.81
N GLY A 85 -0.71 2.65 -1.13
CA GLY A 85 -1.86 2.90 -1.97
C GLY A 85 -2.92 1.81 -1.78
N VAL A 86 -3.98 1.89 -2.57
CA VAL A 86 -5.16 1.03 -2.41
C VAL A 86 -5.31 0.10 -3.61
N CYS A 87 -5.52 -1.18 -3.35
CA CYS A 87 -5.88 -2.17 -4.36
C CYS A 87 -7.37 -2.07 -4.69
N GLY A 88 -7.69 -1.51 -5.85
CA GLY A 88 -9.06 -1.40 -6.36
C GLY A 88 -9.60 -2.66 -7.05
N CYS A 89 -8.94 -3.80 -6.94
CA CYS A 89 -9.42 -5.05 -7.56
C CYS A 89 -10.55 -5.65 -6.71
N GLU A 90 -11.76 -5.73 -7.26
CA GLU A 90 -12.93 -6.28 -6.53
C GLU A 90 -12.71 -7.72 -6.03
N LYS A 91 -11.92 -8.53 -6.73
CA LYS A 91 -11.60 -9.91 -6.30
C LYS A 91 -10.77 -9.98 -5.02
N LYS A 92 -10.12 -8.86 -4.65
CA LYS A 92 -9.30 -8.71 -3.43
C LYS A 92 -10.04 -7.97 -2.33
N ARG A 93 -11.24 -7.45 -2.60
CA ARG A 93 -12.07 -6.75 -1.63
C ARG A 93 -12.55 -7.73 -0.56
N THR A 94 -12.44 -7.34 0.70
CA THR A 94 -12.99 -8.11 1.83
C THR A 94 -14.31 -7.50 2.29
N ASN A 95 -15.24 -8.32 2.78
CA ASN A 95 -16.41 -7.81 3.47
C ASN A 95 -16.00 -7.47 4.90
N ILE A 96 -15.68 -6.21 5.15
CA ILE A 96 -15.54 -5.71 6.52
C ILE A 96 -16.96 -5.53 7.06
N MET A 97 -17.50 -6.59 7.68
CA MET A 97 -18.59 -6.43 8.62
C MET A 97 -17.95 -6.12 9.97
N GLU A 98 -18.12 -4.89 10.45
CA GLU A 98 -17.79 -4.48 11.83
C GLU A 98 -18.62 -5.24 12.87
#